data_AF-A0A535T6J3-F1
#
_entry.id   AF-A0A535T6J3-F1
#
_cell.length_a   1.000
_cell.length_b   1.000
_cell.length_c   1.000
_cell.angle_alpha   90.00
_cell.angle_beta   90.00
_cell.angle_gamma   90.00
#
_symmetry.space_group_name_H-M   'P 1'
#
loop_
_entity.id
_entity.type
_entity.pdbx_description
1 polymer ?
#
loop_
_entity_poly.entity_id
_entity_poly.type
_entity_poly.pdbx_seq_one_letter_code
_entity_poly.pdbx_strand_id
1 'polypeptide(L)'
;MIHPNVSIGEGTYVHEGAIVGEAPRGKQPGELKTVIGAGGVIRSGTVIYAGTVIGDRFNSGHGALVREDNVIGDDCSVGTNAVLEAGNRIGSGTRIHSGCFLEHVTLGARVFLGPHVVFTDDPHPMCPRYLDCVLGATVEDDVSIGANVTLLPGIRIGAGSLIGAGSVVTKSVEAGVVVAGNPAVRVKDVDQLVCFKGYFERPYVWREKQTTSG
;
A
#
# COMPACT_ATOMS: atom_id res chain seq x y z
N MET A 1 4.09 -3.93 -22.89
CA MET A 1 5.12 -4.99 -23.04
C MET A 1 4.93 -6.01 -21.94
N ILE A 2 4.89 -7.30 -22.28
CA ILE A 2 4.81 -8.38 -21.29
C ILE A 2 6.04 -9.25 -21.51
N HIS A 3 6.86 -9.38 -20.48
CA HIS A 3 8.08 -10.17 -20.51
C HIS A 3 7.80 -11.68 -20.35
N PRO A 4 8.79 -12.55 -20.64
CA PRO A 4 8.65 -13.99 -20.40
C PRO A 4 8.37 -14.31 -18.92
N ASN A 5 7.78 -15.48 -18.66
CA ASN A 5 7.47 -15.99 -17.32
C ASN A 5 6.49 -15.10 -16.52
N VAL A 6 5.62 -14.37 -17.23
CA VAL A 6 4.47 -13.66 -16.68
C VAL A 6 3.22 -14.50 -16.89
N SER A 7 2.45 -14.73 -15.82
CA SER A 7 1.11 -15.32 -15.86
C SER A 7 0.09 -14.23 -15.55
N ILE A 8 -0.91 -14.05 -16.42
CA ILE A 8 -1.99 -13.06 -16.24
C ILE A 8 -3.32 -13.81 -16.25
N GLY A 9 -4.13 -13.61 -15.21
CA GLY A 9 -5.44 -14.22 -15.07
C GLY A 9 -6.45 -13.70 -16.10
N GLU A 10 -7.49 -14.49 -16.34
CA GLU A 10 -8.55 -14.19 -17.30
C GLU A 10 -9.24 -12.86 -16.99
N GLY A 11 -9.60 -12.10 -18.02
CA GLY A 11 -10.30 -10.82 -17.87
C GLY A 11 -9.45 -9.66 -17.35
N THR A 12 -8.17 -9.87 -17.05
CA THR A 12 -7.26 -8.77 -16.71
C THR A 12 -6.86 -7.99 -17.96
N TYR A 13 -7.14 -6.69 -17.95
CA TYR A 13 -6.84 -5.80 -19.07
C TYR A 13 -5.54 -5.02 -18.82
N VAL A 14 -4.56 -5.19 -19.72
CA VAL A 14 -3.29 -4.48 -19.70
C VAL A 14 -3.30 -3.41 -20.79
N HIS A 15 -3.33 -2.15 -20.38
CA HIS A 15 -3.34 -1.01 -21.31
C HIS A 15 -2.03 -0.91 -22.09
N GLU A 16 -2.11 -0.26 -23.26
CA GLU A 16 -0.93 0.12 -24.04
C GLU A 16 0.06 0.95 -23.21
N GLY A 17 1.34 0.66 -23.39
CA GLY A 17 2.44 1.31 -22.66
C GLY A 17 2.70 0.78 -21.24
N ALA A 18 1.87 -0.13 -20.71
CA ALA A 18 2.22 -0.83 -19.46
C ALA A 18 3.30 -1.89 -19.70
N ILE A 19 4.18 -2.12 -18.71
CA ILE A 19 5.24 -3.12 -18.72
C ILE A 19 5.03 -4.08 -17.56
N VAL A 20 5.04 -5.40 -17.84
CA VAL A 20 4.86 -6.44 -16.81
C VAL A 20 5.97 -7.48 -16.94
N GLY A 21 6.62 -7.78 -15.82
CA GLY A 21 7.73 -8.74 -15.74
C GLY A 21 9.11 -8.14 -16.06
N GLU A 22 9.30 -6.83 -15.84
CA GLU A 22 10.61 -6.18 -16.03
C GLU A 22 11.66 -6.82 -15.11
N ALA A 23 12.83 -7.18 -15.64
CA ALA A 23 13.84 -7.86 -14.84
C ALA A 23 14.50 -6.88 -13.84
N PRO A 24 14.56 -7.20 -12.54
CA PRO A 24 15.33 -6.39 -11.61
C PRO A 24 16.82 -6.52 -11.87
N ARG A 25 17.60 -5.59 -11.29
CA ARG A 25 19.06 -5.60 -11.42
C ARG A 25 19.65 -6.94 -10.98
N GLY A 26 20.55 -7.48 -11.80
CA GLY A 26 21.22 -8.76 -11.53
C GLY A 26 20.40 -10.00 -11.91
N LYS A 27 19.23 -9.82 -12.54
CA LYS A 27 18.40 -10.90 -13.06
C LYS A 27 18.24 -10.78 -14.57
N GLN A 28 18.01 -11.91 -15.23
CA GLN A 28 17.69 -11.93 -16.66
C GLN A 28 16.17 -11.92 -16.88
N PRO A 29 15.66 -11.39 -18.01
CA PRO A 29 14.25 -11.49 -18.37
C PRO A 29 13.75 -12.94 -18.33
N GLY A 30 12.64 -13.17 -17.64
CA GLY A 30 12.03 -14.49 -17.47
C GLY A 30 12.64 -15.37 -16.36
N GLU A 31 13.73 -14.94 -15.72
CA GLU A 31 14.33 -15.69 -14.60
C GLU A 31 13.37 -15.80 -13.40
N LEU A 32 12.62 -14.73 -13.12
CA LEU A 32 11.64 -14.68 -12.05
C LEU A 32 10.23 -14.79 -12.60
N LYS A 33 9.38 -15.58 -11.92
CA LYS A 33 7.96 -15.70 -12.25
C LYS A 33 7.22 -14.47 -11.75
N THR A 34 6.33 -13.92 -12.59
CA THR A 34 5.39 -12.86 -12.21
C THR A 34 3.97 -13.38 -12.33
N VAL A 35 3.12 -13.10 -11.35
CA VAL A 35 1.72 -13.54 -11.37
C VAL A 35 0.82 -12.33 -11.17
N ILE A 36 -0.14 -12.16 -12.06
CA ILE A 36 -1.24 -11.21 -11.95
C ILE A 36 -2.54 -12.01 -11.98
N GLY A 37 -3.42 -11.80 -11.01
CA GLY A 37 -4.73 -12.43 -10.92
C GLY A 37 -5.69 -12.02 -12.04
N ALA A 38 -6.93 -12.50 -11.93
CA ALA A 38 -8.00 -12.31 -12.90
C ALA A 38 -8.78 -11.00 -12.71
N GLY A 39 -9.39 -10.48 -13.78
CA GLY A 39 -10.33 -9.35 -13.74
C GLY A 39 -9.74 -8.00 -13.31
N GLY A 40 -8.41 -7.82 -13.37
CA GLY A 40 -7.73 -6.57 -13.03
C GLY A 40 -7.62 -5.57 -14.19
N VAL A 41 -7.12 -4.38 -13.89
CA VAL A 41 -6.78 -3.34 -14.87
C VAL A 41 -5.40 -2.79 -14.56
N ILE A 42 -4.47 -2.95 -15.51
CA ILE A 42 -3.13 -2.36 -15.45
C ILE A 42 -3.12 -1.19 -16.43
N ARG A 43 -3.14 0.04 -15.90
CA ARG A 43 -3.23 1.27 -16.71
C ARG A 43 -1.89 1.65 -17.34
N SER A 44 -1.97 2.47 -18.39
CA SER A 44 -0.82 2.88 -19.22
C SER A 44 0.34 3.45 -18.41
N GLY A 45 1.56 3.08 -18.82
CA GLY A 45 2.80 3.51 -18.17
C GLY A 45 3.09 2.82 -16.84
N THR A 46 2.20 1.95 -16.34
CA THR A 46 2.50 1.12 -15.16
C THR A 46 3.63 0.16 -15.48
N VAL A 47 4.61 0.06 -14.59
CA VAL A 47 5.72 -0.92 -14.67
C VAL A 47 5.67 -1.84 -13.47
N ILE A 48 5.55 -3.14 -13.71
CA ILE A 48 5.59 -4.19 -12.70
C ILE A 48 6.79 -5.08 -12.96
N TYR A 49 7.67 -5.21 -11.98
CA TYR A 49 8.88 -6.00 -12.06
C TYR A 49 8.61 -7.49 -11.84
N ALA A 50 9.54 -8.29 -12.34
CA ALA A 50 9.53 -9.73 -12.21
C ALA A 50 9.71 -10.17 -10.75
N GLY A 51 9.07 -11.28 -10.38
CA GLY A 51 9.04 -11.77 -8.99
C GLY A 51 7.89 -11.20 -8.16
N THR A 52 7.01 -10.38 -8.74
CA THR A 52 5.82 -9.86 -8.09
C THR A 52 4.65 -10.83 -8.20
N VAL A 53 3.87 -10.96 -7.13
CA VAL A 53 2.61 -11.72 -7.09
C VAL A 53 1.47 -10.76 -6.73
N ILE A 54 0.48 -10.64 -7.61
CA ILE A 54 -0.69 -9.79 -7.46
C ILE A 54 -1.96 -10.64 -7.59
N GLY A 55 -2.89 -10.49 -6.66
CA GLY A 55 -4.18 -11.15 -6.64
C GLY A 55 -5.17 -10.65 -7.69
N ASP A 56 -6.42 -11.09 -7.55
CA ASP A 56 -7.51 -10.79 -8.46
C ASP A 56 -8.00 -9.34 -8.32
N ARG A 57 -8.61 -8.82 -9.39
CA ARG A 57 -9.30 -7.52 -9.44
C ARG A 57 -8.40 -6.35 -9.03
N PHE A 58 -7.09 -6.52 -9.22
CA PHE A 58 -6.09 -5.48 -9.02
C PHE A 58 -6.27 -4.32 -9.99
N ASN A 59 -6.11 -3.09 -9.50
CA ASN A 59 -6.22 -1.88 -10.30
C ASN A 59 -5.00 -0.98 -10.13
N SER A 60 -4.25 -0.70 -11.20
CA SER A 60 -3.21 0.33 -11.18
C SER A 60 -3.69 1.66 -11.74
N GLY A 61 -3.17 2.78 -11.24
CA GLY A 61 -3.23 4.10 -11.87
C GLY A 61 -2.22 4.19 -13.03
N HIS A 62 -2.12 5.37 -13.65
CA HIS A 62 -1.13 5.58 -14.71
C HIS A 62 0.27 5.75 -14.11
N GLY A 63 1.31 5.23 -14.77
CA GLY A 63 2.69 5.45 -14.33
C GLY A 63 3.05 4.86 -12.96
N ALA A 64 2.24 3.96 -12.40
CA ALA A 64 2.57 3.27 -11.16
C ALA A 64 3.82 2.39 -11.35
N LEU A 65 4.69 2.35 -10.34
CA LEU A 65 5.89 1.50 -10.34
C LEU A 65 5.80 0.50 -9.20
N VAL A 66 5.86 -0.79 -9.53
CA VAL A 66 5.89 -1.89 -8.55
C VAL A 66 7.13 -2.72 -8.82
N ARG A 67 8.09 -2.68 -7.90
CA ARG A 67 9.35 -3.41 -7.99
C ARG A 67 9.22 -4.88 -7.59
N GLU A 68 10.32 -5.61 -7.64
CA GLU A 68 10.39 -7.04 -7.36
C GLU A 68 9.97 -7.40 -5.92
N ASP A 69 9.66 -8.67 -5.67
CA ASP A 69 9.32 -9.19 -4.33
C ASP A 69 8.13 -8.47 -3.65
N ASN A 70 7.19 -7.95 -4.43
CA ASN A 70 5.92 -7.46 -3.90
C ASN A 70 4.87 -8.59 -3.90
N VAL A 71 4.13 -8.72 -2.80
CA VAL A 71 2.95 -9.60 -2.71
C VAL A 71 1.73 -8.74 -2.39
N ILE A 72 0.76 -8.72 -3.31
CA ILE A 72 -0.42 -7.87 -3.25
C ILE A 72 -1.66 -8.76 -3.34
N GLY A 73 -2.56 -8.64 -2.35
CA GLY A 73 -3.81 -9.40 -2.30
C GLY A 73 -4.85 -8.94 -3.33
N ASP A 74 -6.04 -9.54 -3.23
CA ASP A 74 -7.16 -9.26 -4.14
C ASP A 74 -7.78 -7.88 -3.89
N ASP A 75 -8.49 -7.35 -4.88
CA ASP A 75 -9.27 -6.10 -4.77
C ASP A 75 -8.43 -4.88 -4.35
N CYS A 76 -7.11 -4.96 -4.56
CA CYS A 76 -6.18 -3.89 -4.25
C CYS A 76 -6.12 -2.84 -5.37
N SER A 77 -5.76 -1.61 -5.00
CA SER A 77 -5.44 -0.58 -5.98
C SER A 77 -4.14 0.15 -5.67
N VAL A 78 -3.31 0.36 -6.69
CA VAL A 78 -2.08 1.18 -6.61
C VAL A 78 -2.24 2.39 -7.50
N GLY A 79 -2.31 3.58 -6.91
CA GLY A 79 -2.66 4.82 -7.59
C GLY A 79 -1.60 5.34 -8.58
N THR A 80 -1.96 6.39 -9.30
CA THR A 80 -1.11 7.01 -10.33
C THR A 80 0.21 7.48 -9.74
N ASN A 81 1.33 7.13 -10.39
CA ASN A 81 2.68 7.48 -9.96
C ASN A 81 3.01 7.07 -8.51
N ALA A 82 2.29 6.11 -7.93
CA ALA A 82 2.73 5.48 -6.69
C ALA A 82 3.95 4.59 -6.98
N VAL A 83 4.89 4.56 -6.04
CA VAL A 83 6.13 3.80 -6.12
C VAL A 83 6.15 2.81 -4.97
N LEU A 84 6.02 1.53 -5.32
CA LEU A 84 6.25 0.42 -4.41
C LEU A 84 7.63 -0.14 -4.76
N GLU A 85 8.62 0.14 -3.91
CA GLU A 85 9.92 -0.49 -3.94
C GLU A 85 9.80 -1.98 -3.55
N ALA A 86 10.93 -2.67 -3.35
CA ALA A 86 10.92 -4.10 -3.14
C ALA A 86 10.30 -4.52 -1.79
N GLY A 87 9.76 -5.73 -1.74
CA GLY A 87 9.50 -6.41 -0.47
C GLY A 87 8.22 -6.03 0.27
N ASN A 88 7.25 -5.34 -0.33
CA ASN A 88 6.00 -5.03 0.36
C ASN A 88 5.06 -6.25 0.44
N ARG A 89 4.25 -6.30 1.50
CA ARG A 89 3.20 -7.31 1.71
C ARG A 89 1.88 -6.57 1.95
N ILE A 90 0.94 -6.69 1.03
CA ILE A 90 -0.28 -5.87 1.01
C ILE A 90 -1.52 -6.78 1.04
N GLY A 91 -2.30 -6.67 2.12
CA GLY A 91 -3.55 -7.41 2.29
C GLY A 91 -4.68 -6.93 1.37
N SER A 92 -5.66 -7.81 1.14
CA SER A 92 -6.75 -7.60 0.19
C SER A 92 -7.63 -6.38 0.52
N GLY A 93 -8.19 -5.76 -0.53
CA GLY A 93 -9.05 -4.58 -0.43
C GLY A 93 -8.31 -3.29 -0.06
N THR A 94 -6.98 -3.32 0.01
CA THR A 94 -6.15 -2.15 0.34
C THR A 94 -6.05 -1.19 -0.82
N ARG A 95 -6.21 0.10 -0.53
CA ARG A 95 -6.18 1.19 -1.51
C ARG A 95 -5.02 2.11 -1.24
N ILE A 96 -4.07 2.12 -2.16
CA ILE A 96 -2.90 3.00 -2.16
C ILE A 96 -3.17 4.10 -3.18
N HIS A 97 -3.28 5.36 -2.75
CA HIS A 97 -3.54 6.47 -3.67
C HIS A 97 -2.28 6.96 -4.40
N SER A 98 -2.49 7.91 -5.31
CA SER A 98 -1.47 8.48 -6.16
C SER A 98 -0.27 9.02 -5.38
N GLY A 99 0.93 8.80 -5.94
CA GLY A 99 2.17 9.37 -5.41
C GLY A 99 2.62 8.84 -4.05
N CYS A 100 2.06 7.72 -3.56
CA CYS A 100 2.57 7.08 -2.36
C CYS A 100 3.94 6.43 -2.60
N PHE A 101 4.74 6.31 -1.54
CA PHE A 101 6.04 5.63 -1.56
C PHE A 101 6.12 4.59 -0.43
N LEU A 102 6.48 3.34 -0.77
CA LEU A 102 6.57 2.21 0.16
C LEU A 102 7.76 1.30 -0.17
N GLU A 103 8.54 0.93 0.84
CA GLU A 103 9.61 -0.07 0.77
C GLU A 103 9.58 -0.96 2.01
N HIS A 104 9.62 -2.29 1.84
CA HIS A 104 9.55 -3.27 2.93
C HIS A 104 8.33 -3.11 3.87
N VAL A 105 7.24 -2.49 3.43
CA VAL A 105 6.05 -2.21 4.26
C VAL A 105 5.12 -3.42 4.28
N THR A 106 4.59 -3.73 5.46
CA THR A 106 3.46 -4.66 5.62
C THR A 106 2.17 -3.89 5.86
N LEU A 107 1.21 -4.00 4.95
CA LEU A 107 -0.15 -3.48 5.10
C LEU A 107 -1.13 -4.64 5.28
N GLY A 108 -2.00 -4.53 6.28
CA GLY A 108 -3.14 -5.43 6.47
C GLY A 108 -4.20 -5.31 5.37
N ALA A 109 -5.37 -5.90 5.61
CA ALA A 109 -6.51 -5.82 4.72
C ALA A 109 -7.26 -4.48 4.88
N ARG A 110 -7.88 -4.01 3.78
CA ARG A 110 -8.74 -2.81 3.75
C ARG A 110 -8.06 -1.54 4.28
N VAL A 111 -6.74 -1.46 4.19
CA VAL A 111 -5.99 -0.25 4.53
C VAL A 111 -6.25 0.81 3.46
N PHE A 112 -6.39 2.06 3.89
CA PHE A 112 -6.49 3.20 2.99
C PHE A 112 -5.28 4.11 3.19
N LEU A 113 -4.48 4.31 2.14
CA LEU A 113 -3.45 5.33 2.08
C LEU A 113 -3.93 6.48 1.22
N GLY A 114 -4.00 7.68 1.79
CA GLY A 114 -4.26 8.90 1.06
C GLY A 114 -3.13 9.23 0.08
N PRO A 115 -3.34 10.19 -0.84
CA PRO A 115 -2.28 10.60 -1.77
C PRO A 115 -1.02 11.04 -1.04
N HIS A 116 0.15 10.73 -1.60
CA HIS A 116 1.46 11.13 -1.08
C HIS A 116 1.74 10.66 0.36
N VAL A 117 1.21 9.50 0.77
CA VAL A 117 1.72 8.83 1.98
C VAL A 117 3.10 8.25 1.70
N VAL A 118 4.06 8.54 2.58
CA VAL A 118 5.45 8.11 2.46
C VAL A 118 5.83 7.29 3.68
N PHE A 119 6.29 6.06 3.44
CA PHE A 119 6.93 5.23 4.44
C PHE A 119 8.45 5.34 4.27
N THR A 120 9.15 5.60 5.35
CA THR A 120 10.61 5.54 5.41
C THR A 120 11.04 4.27 6.12
N ASP A 121 12.24 3.80 5.82
CA ASP A 121 12.75 2.50 6.24
C ASP A 121 14.18 2.57 6.83
N ASP A 122 14.95 3.61 6.50
CA ASP A 122 16.29 3.87 7.05
C ASP A 122 16.26 4.84 8.23
N PRO A 123 16.58 4.41 9.47
CA PRO A 123 16.71 5.30 10.62
C PRO A 123 17.94 6.22 10.54
N HIS A 124 18.95 5.86 9.75
CA HIS A 124 20.19 6.63 9.55
C HIS A 124 20.59 6.66 8.07
N PRO A 125 19.93 7.51 7.25
CA PRO A 125 20.16 7.60 5.81
C PRO A 125 21.64 7.62 5.42
N MET A 126 21.98 6.90 4.34
CA MET A 126 23.34 6.71 3.81
C MET A 126 24.24 5.81 4.67
N CYS A 127 23.66 4.89 5.46
CA CYS A 127 24.41 3.89 6.20
C CYS A 127 24.98 2.79 5.27
N PRO A 128 26.30 2.50 5.29
CA PRO A 128 26.87 1.37 4.54
C PRO A 128 26.34 0.00 4.96
N ARG A 129 25.69 -0.08 6.13
CA ARG A 129 25.06 -1.28 6.70
C ARG A 129 23.53 -1.18 6.67
N TYR A 130 22.97 -0.38 5.77
CA TYR A 130 21.52 -0.19 5.61
C TYR A 130 20.74 -1.51 5.64
N LEU A 131 21.21 -2.54 4.93
CA LEU A 131 20.55 -3.85 4.89
C LEU A 131 20.46 -4.54 6.27
N ASP A 132 21.34 -4.21 7.21
CA ASP A 132 21.31 -4.74 8.58
C ASP A 132 20.33 -3.95 9.48
N CYS A 133 19.83 -2.80 9.03
CA CYS A 133 19.09 -1.82 9.83
C CYS A 133 17.78 -1.36 9.17
N VAL A 134 17.40 -1.92 8.04
CA VAL A 134 16.14 -1.60 7.35
C VAL A 134 14.95 -1.98 8.24
N LEU A 135 14.06 -1.03 8.47
CA LEU A 135 12.90 -1.21 9.33
C LEU A 135 11.62 -0.83 8.58
N GLY A 136 11.03 -1.83 7.93
CA GLY A 136 9.71 -1.70 7.32
C GLY A 136 8.61 -1.44 8.35
N ALA A 137 7.70 -0.51 8.04
CA ALA A 137 6.54 -0.25 8.89
C ALA A 137 5.51 -1.39 8.79
N THR A 138 4.72 -1.57 9.86
CA THR A 138 3.57 -2.47 9.87
C THR A 138 2.29 -1.69 10.12
N VAL A 139 1.33 -1.81 9.21
CA VAL A 139 -0.01 -1.22 9.33
C VAL A 139 -1.02 -2.35 9.40
N GLU A 140 -1.78 -2.41 10.48
CA GLU A 140 -2.81 -3.43 10.67
C GLU A 140 -4.07 -3.16 9.82
N ASP A 141 -5.04 -4.07 9.89
CA ASP A 141 -6.28 -4.01 9.13
C ASP A 141 -7.09 -2.73 9.38
N ASP A 142 -7.85 -2.31 8.36
CA ASP A 142 -8.82 -1.21 8.46
C ASP A 142 -8.23 0.15 8.87
N VAL A 143 -6.91 0.33 8.80
CA VAL A 143 -6.28 1.63 9.06
C VAL A 143 -6.56 2.61 7.93
N SER A 144 -6.83 3.87 8.28
CA SER A 144 -6.92 4.97 7.32
C SER A 144 -5.84 6.01 7.58
N ILE A 145 -5.03 6.28 6.56
CA ILE A 145 -3.95 7.25 6.60
C ILE A 145 -4.31 8.41 5.68
N GLY A 146 -4.39 9.61 6.24
CA GLY A 146 -4.68 10.83 5.50
C GLY A 146 -3.60 11.17 4.47
N ALA A 147 -3.91 12.11 3.57
CA ALA A 147 -2.97 12.55 2.54
C ALA A 147 -1.71 13.18 3.16
N ASN A 148 -0.58 13.07 2.45
CA ASN A 148 0.68 13.71 2.79
C ASN A 148 1.18 13.37 4.22
N VAL A 149 1.08 12.11 4.60
CA VAL A 149 1.59 11.60 5.89
C VAL A 149 2.96 10.96 5.67
N THR A 150 3.90 11.24 6.59
CA THR A 150 5.20 10.56 6.64
C THR A 150 5.25 9.63 7.85
N LEU A 151 5.61 8.37 7.63
CA LEU A 151 5.77 7.35 8.66
C LEU A 151 7.25 7.01 8.83
N LEU A 152 7.78 7.19 10.05
CA LEU A 152 9.17 6.84 10.36
C LEU A 152 9.43 5.33 10.34
N PRO A 153 10.71 4.89 10.28
CA PRO A 153 11.05 3.48 10.16
C PRO A 153 10.57 2.63 11.33
N GLY A 154 10.13 1.41 11.03
CA GLY A 154 9.81 0.37 12.02
C GLY A 154 8.58 0.59 12.87
N ILE A 155 7.77 1.62 12.60
CA ILE A 155 6.58 1.89 13.41
C ILE A 155 5.45 0.89 13.10
N ARG A 156 4.62 0.65 14.10
CA ARG A 156 3.38 -0.11 13.99
C ARG A 156 2.16 0.79 14.11
N ILE A 157 1.19 0.64 13.23
CA ILE A 157 -0.11 1.32 13.31
C ILE A 157 -1.20 0.29 13.60
N GLY A 158 -1.84 0.40 14.76
CA GLY A 158 -2.87 -0.52 15.23
C GLY A 158 -4.16 -0.45 14.40
N ALA A 159 -4.91 -1.55 14.38
CA ALA A 159 -6.07 -1.75 13.53
C ALA A 159 -7.14 -0.66 13.73
N GLY A 160 -7.82 -0.30 12.64
CA GLY A 160 -8.93 0.64 12.65
C GLY A 160 -8.56 2.10 12.97
N SER A 161 -7.28 2.41 13.20
CA SER A 161 -6.82 3.77 13.53
C SER A 161 -6.90 4.73 12.34
N LEU A 162 -6.96 6.03 12.67
CA LEU A 162 -6.96 7.13 11.70
C LEU A 162 -5.74 8.04 11.92
N ILE A 163 -4.90 8.17 10.90
CA ILE A 163 -3.83 9.16 10.87
C ILE A 163 -4.32 10.39 10.12
N GLY A 164 -4.34 11.55 10.79
CA GLY A 164 -4.74 12.81 10.18
C GLY A 164 -3.81 13.21 9.03
N ALA A 165 -4.36 13.89 8.02
CA ALA A 165 -3.57 14.37 6.89
C ALA A 165 -2.43 15.31 7.34
N GLY A 166 -1.30 15.28 6.62
CA GLY A 166 -0.14 16.12 6.92
C GLY A 166 0.69 15.70 8.13
N SER A 167 0.43 14.53 8.72
CA SER A 167 1.08 14.11 9.97
C SER A 167 2.47 13.50 9.74
N VAL A 168 3.35 13.67 10.73
CA VAL A 168 4.64 12.97 10.82
C VAL A 168 4.59 12.00 11.98
N VAL A 169 4.46 10.70 11.68
CA VAL A 169 4.29 9.65 12.67
C VAL A 169 5.64 9.16 13.13
N THR A 170 6.02 9.53 14.35
CA THR A 170 7.34 9.24 14.94
C THR A 170 7.33 8.09 15.94
N LYS A 171 6.14 7.56 16.28
CA LYS A 171 5.94 6.50 17.27
C LYS A 171 4.81 5.59 16.80
N SER A 172 4.85 4.32 17.23
CA SER A 172 3.76 3.38 17.00
C SER A 172 2.44 3.91 17.58
N VAL A 173 1.35 3.57 16.91
CA VAL A 173 0.00 4.05 17.19
C VAL A 173 -0.85 2.89 17.66
N GLU A 174 -1.56 3.06 18.76
CA GLU A 174 -2.50 2.07 19.29
C GLU A 174 -3.66 1.83 18.32
N ALA A 175 -4.42 0.74 18.52
CA ALA A 175 -5.60 0.46 17.70
C ALA A 175 -6.77 1.39 18.04
N GLY A 176 -7.61 1.69 17.06
CA GLY A 176 -8.85 2.46 17.23
C GLY A 176 -8.67 3.94 17.63
N VAL A 177 -7.47 4.52 17.48
CA VAL A 177 -7.21 5.92 17.84
C VAL A 177 -7.04 6.82 16.63
N VAL A 178 -7.30 8.10 16.84
CA VAL A 178 -6.97 9.18 15.91
C VAL A 178 -5.68 9.84 16.38
N VAL A 179 -4.66 9.89 15.52
CA VAL A 179 -3.47 10.72 15.74
C VAL A 179 -3.33 11.76 14.66
N ALA A 180 -2.78 12.93 14.98
CA ALA A 180 -2.50 13.97 13.99
C ALA A 180 -1.36 14.89 14.43
N GLY A 181 -0.72 15.57 13.47
CA GLY A 181 0.27 16.62 13.72
C GLY A 181 1.71 16.23 13.38
N ASN A 182 2.65 17.14 13.68
CA ASN A 182 4.07 16.94 13.50
C ASN A 182 4.83 17.40 14.77
N PRO A 183 5.28 16.47 15.64
CA PRO A 183 5.05 15.03 15.57
C PRO A 183 3.56 14.69 15.78
N ALA A 184 3.12 13.55 15.23
CA ALA A 184 1.76 13.07 15.39
C ALA A 184 1.50 12.70 16.87
N VAL A 185 0.40 13.18 17.42
CA VAL A 185 -0.04 12.89 18.79
C VAL A 185 -1.48 12.38 18.79
N ARG A 186 -1.83 11.57 19.79
CA ARG A 186 -3.21 11.11 19.99
C ARG A 186 -4.12 12.32 20.19
N VAL A 187 -5.18 12.38 19.39
CA VAL A 187 -6.22 13.40 19.45
C VAL A 187 -7.42 12.86 20.23
N LYS A 188 -7.91 11.69 19.84
CA LYS A 188 -9.14 11.08 20.37
C LYS A 188 -9.30 9.64 19.88
N ASP A 189 -10.36 8.96 20.31
CA ASP A 189 -10.74 7.66 19.77
C ASP A 189 -11.50 7.80 18.44
N VAL A 190 -11.45 6.77 17.61
CA VAL A 190 -12.12 6.74 16.29
C VAL A 190 -13.64 6.72 16.44
N ASP A 191 -14.17 6.15 17.52
CA ASP A 191 -15.61 6.15 17.83
C ASP A 191 -16.16 7.56 18.13
N GLN A 192 -15.30 8.49 18.56
CA GLN A 192 -15.60 9.91 18.79
C GLN A 192 -15.56 10.76 17.51
N LEU A 193 -15.44 10.15 16.32
CA LEU A 193 -15.59 10.83 15.04
C LEU A 193 -17.07 11.05 14.72
N VAL A 194 -17.36 12.18 14.07
CA VAL A 194 -18.73 12.54 13.67
C VAL A 194 -18.79 12.60 12.15
N CYS A 195 -19.83 12.00 11.56
CA CYS A 195 -20.11 12.20 10.14
C CYS A 195 -20.66 13.62 9.97
N PHE A 196 -19.83 14.56 9.49
CA PHE A 196 -20.20 15.97 9.41
C PHE A 196 -21.42 16.26 8.51
N LYS A 197 -21.77 15.33 7.61
CA LYS A 197 -22.99 15.39 6.79
C LYS A 197 -24.17 14.60 7.37
N GLY A 198 -23.96 13.81 8.42
CA GLY A 198 -25.02 13.02 9.07
C GLY A 198 -25.54 11.82 8.28
N TYR A 199 -24.84 11.37 7.22
CA TYR A 199 -25.26 10.18 6.45
C TYR A 199 -25.11 8.87 7.21
N PHE A 200 -24.18 8.85 8.17
CA PHE A 200 -23.93 7.73 9.07
C PHE A 200 -23.82 8.27 10.49
N GLU A 201 -24.11 7.42 11.48
CA GLU A 201 -23.95 7.76 12.90
C GLU A 201 -22.52 8.25 13.21
N ARG A 202 -21.52 7.54 12.70
CA ARG A 202 -20.10 7.94 12.71
C ARG A 202 -19.37 7.40 11.48
N PRO A 203 -18.19 7.94 11.13
CA PRO A 203 -17.33 7.33 10.12
C PRO A 203 -16.97 5.87 10.49
N TYR A 204 -16.74 5.05 9.47
CA TYR A 204 -16.26 3.66 9.57
C TYR A 204 -17.24 2.61 10.12
N VAL A 205 -18.48 2.95 10.49
CA VAL A 205 -19.53 1.96 10.85
C VAL A 205 -19.82 0.94 9.75
N TRP A 206 -19.51 1.28 8.49
CA TRP A 206 -19.68 0.37 7.35
C TRP A 206 -18.65 -0.77 7.33
N ARG A 207 -17.56 -0.69 8.09
CA ARG A 207 -16.55 -1.76 8.17
C ARG A 207 -17.05 -2.95 9.01
N GLU A 208 -17.80 -2.68 10.08
CA GLU A 208 -18.35 -3.69 10.97
C GLU A 208 -19.36 -4.62 10.28
N LYS A 209 -19.99 -4.16 9.19
CA LYS A 209 -20.96 -4.96 8.42
C LYS A 209 -20.30 -5.99 7.49
N GLN A 210 -19.01 -5.84 7.18
CA GLN A 210 -18.30 -6.71 6.23
C GLN A 210 -17.77 -8.00 6.87
N THR A 211 -17.65 -8.08 8.20
CA THR A 211 -17.21 -9.29 8.93
C THR A 211 -18.32 -10.33 9.13
N THR A 212 -19.57 -10.01 8.82
CA THR A 212 -20.73 -10.91 9.01
C THR A 212 -21.22 -11.63 7.74
N SER A 213 -20.48 -11.56 6.64
CA SER A 213 -20.82 -12.26 5.39
C SER A 213 -19.69 -13.18 4.94
N GLY A 214 -19.34 -14.11 5.84
CA GLY A 214 -18.55 -15.31 5.54
C GLY A 214 -19.45 -16.53 5.40
#